data_AF-B5GK31-F1
#
_entry.id   AF-B5GK31-F1
#
_cell.length_a   1.000
_cell.length_b   1.000
_cell.length_c   1.000
_cell.angle_alpha   90.00
_cell.angle_beta   90.00
_cell.angle_gamma   90.00
#
_symmetry.space_group_name_H-M   'P 1'
#
loop_
_entity.id
_entity.type
_entity.pdbx_description
1 polymer ?
#
loop_
_entity_poly.entity_id
_entity_poly.type
_entity_poly.pdbx_seq_one_letter_code
_entity_poly.pdbx_strand_id
1 'polypeptide(L)'
;MLLRRPPRPTGRPRGRRRLWPPLFATLGLLLTMLFTGSTAGAEPRSPESGAQKADVVRVAEFLAECPYSHRLPDDPIVFPNLPGASHMHSFFGSHATNAHTTVNDLLGAASTCSPSIDTSSYWVPTLYANDQAVEPTGTTFYYLGEGVRDDIIRLIKPLPQGLRIVAGNAKATGTNDPTSIARWSCLHHGEVNPSKDFVTCPPGSMLESYLDFPQCWNGRDLDSADHKSHMSYPVNGACPPSHPVPVPKLRQVLRYPVSGNATGFRLASGPGYTMHGDFFNAWPAAEMQRRVTNCINAIVKCGADGNPS
;
A
#
# COMPACT_ATOMS: atom_id res chain seq x y z
N MET A 1 -1.40 56.93 -17.66
CA MET A 1 -0.20 57.78 -17.79
C MET A 1 1.02 56.89 -17.59
N LEU A 2 1.82 56.77 -18.65
CA LEU A 2 3.15 56.13 -18.89
C LEU A 2 3.77 55.26 -17.76
N LEU A 3 3.92 53.94 -17.95
CA LEU A 3 5.02 53.19 -18.63
C LEU A 3 6.39 53.29 -17.94
N ARG A 4 6.90 52.14 -17.46
CA ARG A 4 8.33 51.77 -17.52
C ARG A 4 8.50 50.24 -17.47
N ARG A 5 9.01 49.67 -18.56
CA ARG A 5 9.48 48.27 -18.68
C ARG A 5 10.97 48.18 -18.31
N PRO A 6 11.45 47.05 -17.78
CA PRO A 6 12.88 46.79 -17.61
C PRO A 6 13.52 46.14 -18.88
N PRO A 7 14.86 46.17 -19.01
CA PRO A 7 15.56 45.86 -20.27
C PRO A 7 15.88 44.37 -20.45
N ARG A 8 16.02 43.96 -21.73
CA ARG A 8 16.53 42.64 -22.18
C ARG A 8 18.06 42.59 -22.10
N PRO A 9 18.66 41.42 -21.82
CA PRO A 9 20.03 41.14 -22.21
C PRO A 9 20.10 40.40 -23.56
N THR A 10 21.08 40.82 -24.34
CA THR A 10 21.48 40.38 -25.68
C THR A 10 22.49 39.22 -25.62
N GLY A 11 22.46 38.36 -26.65
CA GLY A 11 23.69 37.75 -27.20
C GLY A 11 23.96 36.27 -26.90
N ARG A 12 23.68 35.43 -27.90
CA ARG A 12 24.38 34.15 -28.15
C ARG A 12 25.64 34.41 -28.99
N PRO A 13 26.67 33.56 -28.88
CA PRO A 13 27.08 32.78 -30.07
C PRO A 13 27.35 31.30 -29.74
N ARG A 14 26.89 30.34 -30.58
CA ARG A 14 27.71 29.51 -31.49
C ARG A 14 29.02 29.03 -30.83
N GLY A 15 29.19 27.77 -30.43
CA GLY A 15 29.03 26.54 -31.21
C GLY A 15 30.40 26.08 -31.69
N ARG A 16 30.88 24.91 -31.24
CA ARG A 16 31.91 24.15 -31.97
C ARG A 16 31.91 22.69 -31.53
N ARG A 17 31.80 21.83 -32.55
CA ARG A 17 31.96 20.38 -32.53
C ARG A 17 33.45 20.02 -32.44
N ARG A 18 33.64 18.72 -32.14
CA ARG A 18 34.62 17.79 -32.73
C ARG A 18 36.03 17.80 -32.11
N LEU A 19 36.48 16.63 -31.65
CA LEU A 19 37.63 15.84 -32.18
C LEU A 19 38.22 14.88 -31.11
N TRP A 20 38.16 13.57 -31.35
CA TRP A 20 39.25 12.59 -31.06
C TRP A 20 40.48 12.97 -31.91
N PRO A 21 41.76 12.51 -31.71
CA PRO A 21 42.28 11.21 -31.21
C PRO A 21 43.62 11.43 -30.40
N PRO A 22 44.72 10.61 -30.37
CA PRO A 22 45.02 9.31 -31.00
C PRO A 22 45.72 8.23 -30.14
N LEU A 23 45.81 7.06 -30.78
CA LEU A 23 46.62 5.90 -30.44
C LEU A 23 48.11 6.25 -30.30
N PHE A 24 48.77 5.64 -29.31
CA PHE A 24 50.20 5.39 -29.35
C PHE A 24 50.46 3.93 -29.73
N ALA A 25 51.13 3.76 -30.85
CA ALA A 25 51.80 2.53 -31.25
C ALA A 25 53.23 2.56 -30.70
N THR A 26 53.64 1.51 -29.99
CA THR A 26 55.05 1.22 -29.73
C THR A 26 55.35 -0.23 -30.07
N LEU A 27 56.24 -0.36 -31.04
CA LEU A 27 56.87 -1.57 -31.55
C LEU A 27 57.92 -2.04 -30.53
N GLY A 28 57.88 -3.32 -30.13
CA GLY A 28 58.81 -3.92 -29.17
C GLY A 28 59.11 -5.37 -29.52
N LEU A 29 60.39 -5.63 -29.77
CA LEU A 29 61.05 -6.81 -30.35
C LEU A 29 60.75 -8.19 -29.72
N LEU A 30 60.85 -9.21 -30.57
CA LEU A 30 60.87 -10.65 -30.31
C LEU A 30 61.78 -11.08 -29.14
N LEU A 31 61.32 -12.06 -28.35
CA LEU A 31 62.15 -13.19 -27.96
C LEU A 31 61.31 -14.47 -27.88
N THR A 32 61.70 -15.43 -28.72
CA THR A 32 61.17 -16.79 -28.82
C THR A 32 61.58 -17.66 -27.64
N MET A 33 60.62 -18.33 -26.99
CA MET A 33 60.86 -19.63 -26.35
C MET A 33 59.71 -20.58 -26.68
N LEU A 34 60.09 -21.73 -27.23
CA LEU A 34 59.22 -22.84 -27.57
C LEU A 34 58.64 -23.48 -26.31
N PHE A 35 57.33 -23.64 -26.27
CA PHE A 35 56.70 -24.74 -25.54
C PHE A 35 55.65 -25.38 -26.45
N THR A 36 55.91 -26.63 -26.82
CA THR A 36 55.00 -27.52 -27.51
C THR A 36 53.87 -27.91 -26.55
N GLY A 37 52.64 -27.49 -26.85
CA GLY A 37 51.45 -27.93 -26.15
C GLY A 37 50.27 -27.95 -27.13
N SER A 38 49.83 -29.16 -27.48
CA SER A 38 48.65 -29.40 -28.32
C SER A 38 47.42 -28.73 -27.73
N THR A 39 46.78 -27.84 -28.50
CA THR A 39 45.46 -27.30 -28.16
C THR A 39 44.45 -27.78 -29.20
N ALA A 40 43.51 -28.62 -28.77
CA ALA A 40 42.28 -28.85 -29.49
C ALA A 40 41.48 -27.54 -29.49
N GLY A 41 41.01 -27.13 -30.68
CA GLY A 41 40.20 -25.93 -30.84
C GLY A 41 38.91 -26.03 -30.01
N ALA A 42 38.70 -25.05 -29.13
CA ALA A 42 37.40 -24.79 -28.53
C ALA A 42 36.81 -23.57 -29.25
N GLU A 43 35.66 -23.76 -29.91
CA GLU A 43 34.83 -22.67 -30.39
C GLU A 43 34.38 -21.78 -29.22
N PRO A 44 34.26 -20.45 -29.42
CA PRO A 44 33.71 -19.57 -28.41
C PRO A 44 32.20 -19.84 -28.29
N ARG A 45 31.78 -20.51 -27.21
CA ARG A 45 30.36 -20.53 -26.81
C ARG A 45 29.96 -19.13 -26.36
N SER A 46 28.99 -18.56 -27.06
CA SER A 46 28.22 -17.41 -26.60
C SER A 46 27.66 -17.67 -25.19
N PRO A 47 27.67 -16.70 -24.27
CA PRO A 47 27.04 -16.90 -22.97
C PRO A 47 25.52 -16.94 -23.18
N GLU A 48 24.91 -18.11 -22.97
CA GLU A 48 23.48 -18.21 -22.77
C GLU A 48 23.12 -17.34 -21.56
N SER A 49 22.31 -16.31 -21.80
CA SER A 49 21.69 -15.55 -20.72
C SER A 49 20.66 -16.45 -20.03
N GLY A 50 21.12 -17.23 -19.06
CA GLY A 50 20.24 -17.84 -18.08
C GLY A 50 19.54 -16.72 -17.32
N ALA A 51 18.28 -16.45 -17.67
CA ALA A 51 17.40 -15.69 -16.80
C ALA A 51 17.37 -16.42 -15.46
N GLN A 52 18.06 -15.86 -14.46
CA GLN A 52 17.91 -16.30 -13.08
C GLN A 52 16.42 -16.19 -12.76
N LYS A 53 15.75 -17.34 -12.56
CA LYS A 53 14.43 -17.35 -11.96
C LYS A 53 14.59 -16.66 -10.62
N ALA A 54 13.96 -15.50 -10.44
CA ALA A 54 13.87 -14.86 -9.14
C ALA A 54 13.36 -15.91 -8.14
N ASP A 55 14.06 -16.06 -7.02
CA ASP A 55 13.63 -16.97 -5.95
C ASP A 55 12.27 -16.50 -5.45
N VAL A 56 11.24 -17.29 -5.75
CA VAL A 56 9.85 -16.95 -5.41
C VAL A 56 9.70 -16.90 -3.90
N VAL A 57 9.38 -15.73 -3.35
CA VAL A 57 9.14 -15.56 -1.92
C VAL A 57 7.80 -16.19 -1.55
N ARG A 58 7.82 -17.15 -0.62
CA ARG A 58 6.65 -17.96 -0.22
C ARG A 58 5.82 -17.29 0.88
N VAL A 59 5.11 -16.23 0.52
CA VAL A 59 4.18 -15.50 1.40
C VAL A 59 2.90 -15.22 0.62
N ALA A 60 1.73 -15.59 1.13
CA ALA A 60 0.46 -15.31 0.45
C ALA A 60 0.13 -13.81 0.51
N GLU A 61 0.60 -13.03 -0.47
CA GLU A 61 0.51 -11.56 -0.43
C GLU A 61 0.44 -10.94 -1.83
N PHE A 62 -0.37 -9.90 -1.97
CA PHE A 62 -0.15 -8.82 -2.95
C PHE A 62 -0.48 -7.48 -2.29
N LEU A 63 -0.17 -6.37 -2.95
CA LEU A 63 -0.40 -5.05 -2.38
C LEU A 63 -0.92 -4.04 -3.39
N ALA A 64 -1.49 -2.95 -2.87
CA ALA A 64 -1.68 -1.70 -3.56
C ALA A 64 -1.04 -0.57 -2.75
N GLU A 65 -0.25 0.28 -3.40
CA GLU A 65 0.26 1.52 -2.82
C GLU A 65 -0.64 2.66 -3.28
N CYS A 66 -1.40 3.27 -2.36
CA CYS A 66 -2.38 4.29 -2.71
C CYS A 66 -2.08 5.58 -1.95
N PRO A 67 -1.27 6.49 -2.52
CA PRO A 67 -1.02 7.80 -1.95
C PRO A 67 -2.30 8.53 -1.56
N TYR A 68 -2.17 9.47 -0.62
CA TYR A 68 -3.25 10.36 -0.21
C TYR A 68 -3.98 10.97 -1.41
N SER A 69 -5.31 10.91 -1.39
CA SER A 69 -6.18 11.48 -2.42
C SER A 69 -6.68 12.85 -1.98
N HIS A 70 -7.52 12.89 -0.95
CA HIS A 70 -8.14 14.12 -0.45
C HIS A 70 -8.72 13.90 0.97
N ARG A 71 -9.37 14.92 1.55
CA ARG A 71 -10.09 14.83 2.82
C ARG A 71 -11.46 15.45 2.77
N LEU A 72 -12.43 14.81 3.41
CA LEU A 72 -13.79 15.30 3.58
C LEU A 72 -14.35 14.82 4.92
N PRO A 73 -15.27 15.57 5.57
CA PRO A 73 -16.04 15.11 6.72
C PRO A 73 -17.20 14.16 6.32
N ASP A 74 -16.92 13.24 5.41
CA ASP A 74 -17.92 12.37 4.77
C ASP A 74 -17.64 10.90 5.08
N ASP A 75 -18.68 10.08 5.06
CA ASP A 75 -18.56 8.62 5.12
C ASP A 75 -19.70 7.95 4.34
N PRO A 76 -19.47 7.42 3.12
CA PRO A 76 -20.52 6.79 2.33
C PRO A 76 -20.95 5.41 2.83
N ILE A 77 -20.28 4.83 3.83
CA ILE A 77 -20.69 3.58 4.47
C ILE A 77 -21.59 3.90 5.66
N VAL A 78 -21.09 4.69 6.62
CA VAL A 78 -21.74 4.94 7.90
C VAL A 78 -22.81 6.04 7.81
N PHE A 79 -22.60 7.05 6.97
CA PHE A 79 -23.50 8.19 6.79
C PHE A 79 -23.82 8.44 5.30
N PRO A 80 -24.37 7.44 4.59
CA PRO A 80 -24.63 7.55 3.15
C PRO A 80 -25.60 8.69 2.86
N ASN A 81 -25.27 9.50 1.86
CA ASN A 81 -26.00 10.69 1.42
C ASN A 81 -26.13 11.81 2.46
N LEU A 82 -25.25 11.84 3.46
CA LEU A 82 -25.21 12.89 4.48
C LEU A 82 -23.84 13.59 4.49
N PRO A 83 -23.59 14.54 3.56
CA PRO A 83 -22.35 15.31 3.52
C PRO A 83 -22.08 16.02 4.85
N GLY A 84 -20.85 15.95 5.34
CA GLY A 84 -20.43 16.59 6.58
C GLY A 84 -20.95 15.95 7.87
N ALA A 85 -21.63 14.81 7.79
CA ALA A 85 -22.16 14.11 8.97
C ALA A 85 -21.09 13.31 9.74
N SER A 86 -19.91 13.08 9.16
CA SER A 86 -18.81 12.38 9.80
C SER A 86 -17.75 13.33 10.37
N HIS A 87 -16.80 12.80 11.14
CA HIS A 87 -15.55 13.50 11.38
C HIS A 87 -14.71 13.55 10.09
N MET A 88 -13.65 14.36 10.09
CA MET A 88 -12.75 14.46 8.94
C MET A 88 -12.06 13.12 8.64
N HIS A 89 -12.22 12.63 7.42
CA HIS A 89 -11.54 11.46 6.91
C HIS A 89 -10.47 11.86 5.88
N SER A 90 -9.33 11.17 5.92
CA SER A 90 -8.34 11.16 4.85
C SER A 90 -8.61 9.97 3.94
N PHE A 91 -8.82 10.22 2.65
CA PHE A 91 -9.16 9.22 1.64
C PHE A 91 -7.94 8.83 0.80
N PHE A 92 -7.92 7.56 0.36
CA PHE A 92 -6.89 6.93 -0.46
C PHE A 92 -7.53 6.11 -1.57
N GLY A 93 -6.81 5.94 -2.68
CA GLY A 93 -7.31 5.23 -3.85
C GLY A 93 -8.18 6.13 -4.72
N SER A 94 -9.47 5.82 -4.81
CA SER A 94 -10.39 6.57 -5.67
C SER A 94 -10.39 8.09 -5.40
N HIS A 95 -10.46 8.86 -6.48
CA HIS A 95 -10.69 10.31 -6.42
C HIS A 95 -12.17 10.69 -6.27
N ALA A 96 -13.09 9.74 -6.42
CA ALA A 96 -14.53 10.02 -6.45
C ALA A 96 -15.21 9.97 -5.07
N THR A 97 -14.51 9.53 -4.03
CA THR A 97 -15.13 9.26 -2.73
C THR A 97 -15.67 10.52 -2.06
N ASN A 98 -16.94 10.49 -1.66
CA ASN A 98 -17.66 11.49 -0.87
C ASN A 98 -18.92 10.84 -0.28
N ALA A 99 -19.76 11.58 0.43
CA ALA A 99 -20.94 11.03 1.10
C ALA A 99 -21.96 10.33 0.16
N HIS A 100 -21.97 10.61 -1.14
CA HIS A 100 -22.92 10.02 -2.11
C HIS A 100 -22.34 8.82 -2.87
N THR A 101 -21.08 8.46 -2.64
CA THR A 101 -20.37 7.49 -3.47
C THR A 101 -21.02 6.12 -3.46
N THR A 102 -21.25 5.59 -4.66
CA THR A 102 -21.65 4.21 -4.91
C THR A 102 -20.50 3.42 -5.51
N VAL A 103 -20.65 2.09 -5.59
CA VAL A 103 -19.64 1.24 -6.25
C VAL A 103 -19.46 1.60 -7.73
N ASN A 104 -20.51 2.07 -8.41
CA ASN A 104 -20.43 2.45 -9.83
C ASN A 104 -19.59 3.72 -10.03
N ASP A 105 -19.69 4.67 -9.09
CA ASP A 105 -18.86 5.87 -9.12
C ASP A 105 -17.38 5.50 -8.95
N LEU A 106 -17.08 4.56 -8.05
CA LEU A 106 -15.72 4.06 -7.85
C LEU A 106 -15.19 3.35 -9.09
N LEU A 107 -15.95 2.46 -9.73
CA LEU A 107 -15.53 1.72 -10.93
C LEU A 107 -15.23 2.63 -12.14
N GLY A 108 -15.84 3.82 -12.19
CA GLY A 108 -15.61 4.82 -13.23
C GLY A 108 -14.54 5.85 -12.89
N ALA A 109 -13.96 5.81 -11.68
CA ALA A 109 -13.08 6.84 -11.18
C ALA A 109 -11.60 6.60 -11.54
N ALA A 110 -10.85 7.70 -11.61
CA ALA A 110 -9.39 7.63 -11.49
C ALA A 110 -9.00 7.30 -10.04
N SER A 111 -7.82 6.70 -9.87
CA SER A 111 -7.29 6.27 -8.58
C SER A 111 -5.85 6.73 -8.40
N THR A 112 -5.46 7.01 -7.15
CA THR A 112 -4.06 7.22 -6.77
C THR A 112 -3.27 5.92 -6.70
N CYS A 113 -3.94 4.76 -6.69
CA CYS A 113 -3.28 3.48 -6.44
C CYS A 113 -2.27 3.08 -7.52
N SER A 114 -1.24 2.38 -7.07
CA SER A 114 -0.39 1.50 -7.85
C SER A 114 -0.67 0.06 -7.38
N PRO A 115 -1.33 -0.78 -8.19
CA PRO A 115 -1.71 -0.55 -9.58
C PRO A 115 -2.94 0.37 -9.73
N SER A 116 -2.99 1.15 -10.82
CA SER A 116 -4.09 2.11 -11.07
C SER A 116 -5.42 1.46 -11.42
N ILE A 117 -5.43 0.16 -11.69
CA ILE A 117 -6.64 -0.63 -11.89
C ILE A 117 -7.43 -0.82 -10.58
N ASP A 118 -6.81 -0.63 -9.43
CA ASP A 118 -7.52 -0.57 -8.16
C ASP A 118 -8.21 0.79 -8.01
N THR A 119 -9.52 0.82 -8.26
CA THR A 119 -10.35 2.01 -8.07
C THR A 119 -11.14 1.97 -6.76
N SER A 120 -10.78 1.06 -5.84
CA SER A 120 -11.36 1.01 -4.50
C SER A 120 -11.09 2.28 -3.71
N SER A 121 -11.88 2.50 -2.67
CA SER A 121 -11.66 3.60 -1.73
C SER A 121 -11.30 3.04 -0.37
N TYR A 122 -10.32 3.69 0.26
CA TYR A 122 -9.91 3.43 1.63
C TYR A 122 -9.89 4.75 2.39
N TRP A 123 -10.33 4.78 3.64
CA TRP A 123 -10.21 6.00 4.45
C TRP A 123 -10.00 5.70 5.93
N VAL A 124 -9.48 6.70 6.63
CA VAL A 124 -9.24 6.70 8.08
C VAL A 124 -9.53 8.09 8.64
N PRO A 125 -9.76 8.23 9.95
CA PRO A 125 -9.78 9.53 10.61
C PRO A 125 -8.50 10.31 10.33
N THR A 126 -8.62 11.56 9.89
CA THR A 126 -7.45 12.40 9.64
C THR A 126 -6.62 12.55 10.91
N LEU A 127 -5.33 12.25 10.82
CA LEU A 127 -4.36 12.56 11.87
C LEU A 127 -4.09 14.06 11.90
N TYR A 128 -4.03 14.63 13.10
CA TYR A 128 -3.59 15.98 13.36
C TYR A 128 -2.39 15.95 14.31
N ALA A 129 -1.44 16.85 14.07
CA ALA A 129 -0.37 17.18 14.99
C ALA A 129 -0.44 18.69 15.29
N ASN A 130 -0.74 19.04 16.55
CA ASN A 130 -0.97 20.43 16.97
C ASN A 130 -2.03 21.14 16.09
N ASP A 131 -3.15 20.46 15.89
CA ASP A 131 -4.29 20.90 15.05
C ASP A 131 -3.99 21.12 13.55
N GLN A 132 -2.79 20.76 13.09
CA GLN A 132 -2.47 20.69 11.66
C GLN A 132 -2.68 19.27 11.15
N ALA A 133 -3.46 19.12 10.10
CA ALA A 133 -3.67 17.82 9.47
C ALA A 133 -2.36 17.28 8.89
N VAL A 134 -2.10 15.99 9.12
CA VAL A 134 -0.87 15.31 8.69
C VAL A 134 -1.23 14.33 7.58
N GLU A 135 -0.63 14.53 6.42
CA GLU A 135 -0.75 13.62 5.30
C GLU A 135 0.29 12.50 5.43
N PRO A 136 -0.12 11.22 5.35
CA PRO A 136 0.83 10.13 5.35
C PRO A 136 1.63 10.12 4.05
N THR A 137 2.92 9.83 4.15
CA THR A 137 3.86 9.75 3.03
C THR A 137 4.13 8.31 2.58
N GLY A 138 3.73 7.32 3.38
CA GLY A 138 3.71 5.91 2.99
C GLY A 138 2.33 5.33 3.27
N THR A 139 1.73 4.70 2.26
CA THR A 139 0.33 4.28 2.27
C THR A 139 0.19 2.97 1.51
N THR A 140 0.25 1.86 2.23
CA THR A 140 0.24 0.53 1.63
C THR A 140 -0.93 -0.27 2.16
N PHE A 141 -1.67 -0.87 1.23
CA PHE A 141 -2.79 -1.76 1.48
C PHE A 141 -2.36 -3.17 1.05
N TYR A 142 -2.06 -4.01 2.04
CA TYR A 142 -1.66 -5.39 1.81
C TYR A 142 -2.90 -6.28 1.80
N TYR A 143 -2.94 -7.19 0.84
CA TYR A 143 -3.89 -8.28 0.75
C TYR A 143 -3.17 -9.57 1.10
N LEU A 144 -3.53 -10.18 2.22
CA LEU A 144 -2.76 -11.24 2.87
C LEU A 144 -3.59 -12.51 3.03
N GLY A 145 -2.93 -13.67 2.89
CA GLY A 145 -3.47 -14.96 3.34
C GLY A 145 -3.23 -15.25 4.83
N GLU A 146 -2.36 -14.49 5.48
CA GLU A 146 -2.02 -14.64 6.91
C GLU A 146 -3.27 -14.54 7.81
N GLY A 147 -3.29 -15.31 8.91
CA GLY A 147 -4.37 -15.33 9.91
C GLY A 147 -5.26 -16.57 9.82
N VAL A 148 -5.13 -17.33 8.74
CA VAL A 148 -5.72 -18.67 8.58
C VAL A 148 -4.64 -19.69 8.22
N ARG A 149 -4.94 -20.96 8.41
CA ARG A 149 -4.04 -22.07 8.05
C ARG A 149 -3.85 -22.17 6.53
N ASP A 150 -2.73 -22.74 6.09
CA ASP A 150 -2.39 -22.92 4.67
C ASP A 150 -3.46 -23.65 3.85
N ASP A 151 -4.15 -24.64 4.42
CA ASP A 151 -5.26 -25.34 3.76
C ASP A 151 -6.42 -24.38 3.44
N ILE A 152 -6.68 -23.40 4.31
CA ILE A 152 -7.69 -22.37 4.12
C ILE A 152 -7.20 -21.25 3.21
N ILE A 153 -5.90 -20.90 3.24
CA ILE A 153 -5.32 -19.91 2.30
C ILE A 153 -5.61 -20.30 0.84
N ARG A 154 -5.55 -21.59 0.53
CA ARG A 154 -5.86 -22.12 -0.80
C ARG A 154 -7.35 -22.03 -1.19
N LEU A 155 -8.22 -21.80 -0.22
CA LEU A 155 -9.67 -21.66 -0.39
C LEU A 155 -10.15 -20.20 -0.37
N ILE A 156 -9.24 -19.24 -0.06
CA ILE A 156 -9.55 -17.81 -0.06
C ILE A 156 -10.20 -17.41 -1.39
N LYS A 157 -11.34 -16.74 -1.30
CA LYS A 157 -12.13 -16.21 -2.41
C LYS A 157 -11.84 -14.72 -2.65
N PRO A 158 -12.03 -14.22 -3.87
CA PRO A 158 -11.99 -12.78 -4.15
C PRO A 158 -12.88 -11.99 -3.21
N LEU A 159 -12.45 -10.79 -2.80
CA LEU A 159 -13.35 -9.83 -2.18
C LEU A 159 -14.47 -9.49 -3.18
N PRO A 160 -15.75 -9.67 -2.82
CA PRO A 160 -16.87 -9.30 -3.69
C PRO A 160 -16.84 -7.81 -4.03
N GLN A 161 -17.05 -7.45 -5.29
CA GLN A 161 -17.15 -6.05 -5.71
C GLN A 161 -18.31 -5.38 -4.96
N GLY A 162 -18.06 -4.19 -4.41
CA GLY A 162 -19.01 -3.45 -3.60
C GLY A 162 -19.08 -3.85 -2.12
N LEU A 163 -18.24 -4.80 -1.66
CA LEU A 163 -18.09 -5.09 -0.23
C LEU A 163 -17.59 -3.84 0.51
N ARG A 164 -18.23 -3.52 1.63
CA ARG A 164 -17.93 -2.39 2.51
C ARG A 164 -17.49 -2.94 3.86
N ILE A 165 -16.34 -2.51 4.38
CA ILE A 165 -15.83 -3.02 5.67
C ILE A 165 -15.38 -1.86 6.53
N VAL A 166 -15.82 -1.84 7.79
CA VAL A 166 -15.30 -0.92 8.82
C VAL A 166 -14.54 -1.71 9.88
N ALA A 167 -13.22 -1.53 9.97
CA ALA A 167 -12.37 -2.14 10.99
C ALA A 167 -12.00 -1.13 12.09
N GLY A 168 -11.73 -1.58 13.33
CA GLY A 168 -11.47 -0.69 14.46
C GLY A 168 -12.74 -0.09 15.10
N ASN A 169 -12.55 0.90 15.96
CA ASN A 169 -13.63 1.50 16.74
C ASN A 169 -13.43 3.00 16.95
N ALA A 170 -14.21 3.81 16.23
CA ALA A 170 -14.27 5.27 16.37
C ALA A 170 -14.71 5.76 17.76
N LYS A 171 -15.38 4.90 18.54
CA LYS A 171 -15.98 5.23 19.84
C LYS A 171 -15.24 4.57 21.01
N ALA A 172 -14.07 3.98 20.77
CA ALA A 172 -13.27 3.38 21.83
C ALA A 172 -12.97 4.42 22.91
N THR A 173 -13.01 4.02 24.19
CA THR A 173 -12.80 4.92 25.33
C THR A 173 -11.43 4.72 25.99
N GLY A 174 -10.59 3.87 25.43
CA GLY A 174 -9.24 3.59 25.94
C GLY A 174 -8.58 2.40 25.27
N THR A 175 -7.29 2.21 25.56
CA THR A 175 -6.47 1.12 24.99
C THR A 175 -6.92 -0.28 25.42
N ASN A 176 -7.63 -0.41 26.54
CA ASN A 176 -8.17 -1.69 27.00
C ASN A 176 -9.44 -2.13 26.27
N ASP A 177 -10.00 -1.29 25.38
CA ASP A 177 -11.15 -1.66 24.56
C ASP A 177 -10.77 -2.83 23.62
N PRO A 178 -11.48 -3.97 23.67
CA PRO A 178 -11.17 -5.13 22.83
C PRO A 178 -11.42 -4.89 21.35
N THR A 179 -12.24 -3.90 21.00
CA THR A 179 -12.57 -3.51 19.62
C THR A 179 -11.63 -2.43 19.06
N SER A 180 -10.83 -1.79 19.91
CA SER A 180 -9.67 -1.00 19.49
C SER A 180 -8.54 -1.96 19.09
N ILE A 181 -8.31 -2.08 17.78
CA ILE A 181 -7.35 -3.02 17.19
C ILE A 181 -6.22 -2.35 16.41
N ALA A 182 -6.18 -1.02 16.40
CA ALA A 182 -5.08 -0.31 15.79
C ALA A 182 -3.78 -0.54 16.54
N ARG A 183 -2.68 -0.48 15.81
CA ARG A 183 -1.33 -0.56 16.35
C ARG A 183 -0.52 0.61 15.83
N TRP A 184 0.00 1.41 16.74
CA TRP A 184 0.94 2.50 16.49
C TRP A 184 2.35 2.05 16.85
N SER A 185 3.30 2.32 15.96
CA SER A 185 4.74 2.08 16.19
C SER A 185 5.58 3.13 15.46
N CYS A 186 6.90 3.00 15.52
CA CYS A 186 7.83 3.90 14.87
C CYS A 186 8.60 3.16 13.77
N LEU A 187 8.59 3.74 12.57
CA LEU A 187 9.23 3.13 11.40
C LEU A 187 10.72 2.90 11.64
N HIS A 188 11.18 1.66 11.45
CA HIS A 188 12.55 1.20 11.67
C HIS A 188 13.09 1.34 13.12
N HIS A 189 12.20 1.49 14.11
CA HIS A 189 12.56 1.59 15.52
C HIS A 189 11.81 0.52 16.34
N GLY A 190 12.24 -0.74 16.20
CA GLY A 190 11.63 -1.90 16.85
C GLY A 190 11.81 -1.97 18.36
N GLU A 191 12.69 -1.14 18.93
CA GLU A 191 12.86 -0.93 20.36
C GLU A 191 11.69 -0.17 21.01
N VAL A 192 10.90 0.57 20.22
CA VAL A 192 9.69 1.24 20.71
C VAL A 192 8.57 0.23 20.75
N ASN A 193 8.10 -0.08 21.96
CA ASN A 193 6.95 -0.97 22.11
C ASN A 193 5.72 -0.38 21.42
N PRO A 194 5.05 -1.17 20.57
CA PRO A 194 3.81 -0.75 19.92
C PRO A 194 2.69 -0.55 20.92
N SER A 195 1.73 0.31 20.58
CA SER A 195 0.56 0.60 21.42
C SER A 195 -0.71 0.72 20.59
N LYS A 196 -1.87 0.62 21.24
CA LYS A 196 -3.16 0.97 20.63
C LYS A 196 -3.40 2.48 20.58
N ASP A 197 -2.62 3.25 21.33
CA ASP A 197 -2.58 4.72 21.25
C ASP A 197 -1.24 5.17 20.67
N PHE A 198 -1.10 6.47 20.38
CA PHE A 198 0.12 7.02 19.84
C PHE A 198 1.34 6.71 20.70
N VAL A 199 2.48 6.49 20.04
CA VAL A 199 3.77 6.24 20.67
C VAL A 199 4.69 7.44 20.46
N THR A 200 5.66 7.62 21.35
CA THR A 200 6.73 8.61 21.16
C THR A 200 7.79 8.01 20.24
N CYS A 201 8.03 8.65 19.09
CA CYS A 201 9.00 8.16 18.12
C CYS A 201 10.33 8.91 18.20
N PRO A 202 11.48 8.22 18.01
CA PRO A 202 12.77 8.89 17.92
C PRO A 202 12.81 9.94 16.81
N PRO A 203 13.54 11.07 17.00
CA PRO A 203 13.67 12.09 15.97
C PRO A 203 14.18 11.52 14.64
N GLY A 204 13.55 11.93 13.53
CA GLY A 204 13.90 11.43 12.18
C GLY A 204 13.22 10.10 11.79
N SER A 205 12.50 9.47 12.72
CA SER A 205 11.58 8.37 12.40
C SER A 205 10.23 8.90 11.85
N MET A 206 9.31 7.97 11.59
CA MET A 206 7.92 8.22 11.22
C MET A 206 7.01 7.43 12.15
N LEU A 207 5.92 8.04 12.59
CA LEU A 207 4.82 7.34 13.21
C LEU A 207 4.15 6.43 12.18
N GLU A 208 3.94 5.17 12.53
CA GLU A 208 3.36 4.15 11.66
C GLU A 208 2.12 3.56 12.30
N SER A 209 1.02 3.48 11.56
CA SER A 209 -0.21 2.81 11.98
C SER A 209 -0.44 1.54 11.18
N TYR A 210 -0.82 0.47 11.88
CA TYR A 210 -1.29 -0.79 11.30
C TYR A 210 -2.74 -1.02 11.70
N LEU A 211 -3.56 -1.43 10.74
CA LEU A 211 -4.93 -1.85 10.98
C LEU A 211 -5.26 -3.07 10.14
N ASP A 212 -5.61 -4.17 10.80
CA ASP A 212 -6.06 -5.40 10.16
C ASP A 212 -7.58 -5.41 10.07
N PHE A 213 -8.09 -5.67 8.87
CA PHE A 213 -9.51 -5.84 8.62
C PHE A 213 -9.91 -7.31 8.83
N PRO A 214 -11.19 -7.59 9.15
CA PRO A 214 -11.68 -8.95 9.21
C PRO A 214 -11.61 -9.63 7.82
N GLN A 215 -11.39 -10.95 7.81
CA GLN A 215 -11.12 -11.72 6.59
C GLN A 215 -12.03 -12.95 6.41
N CYS A 216 -13.10 -13.03 7.20
CA CYS A 216 -14.12 -14.07 7.09
C CYS A 216 -15.45 -13.40 6.78
N TRP A 217 -15.98 -13.65 5.58
CA TRP A 217 -17.23 -13.10 5.08
C TRP A 217 -18.39 -14.09 5.30
N ASN A 218 -19.58 -13.57 5.58
CA ASN A 218 -20.78 -14.39 5.74
C ASN A 218 -21.29 -15.05 4.45
N GLY A 219 -20.71 -14.70 3.30
CA GLY A 219 -21.03 -15.28 1.99
C GLY A 219 -22.25 -14.68 1.31
N ARG A 220 -22.88 -13.65 1.91
CA ARG A 220 -24.13 -13.08 1.42
C ARG A 220 -24.12 -11.56 1.33
N ASP A 221 -23.77 -10.88 2.41
CA ASP A 221 -24.05 -9.44 2.55
C ASP A 221 -22.83 -8.60 2.20
N LEU A 222 -22.96 -7.64 1.28
CA LEU A 222 -21.88 -6.69 0.95
C LEU A 222 -21.72 -5.57 2.00
N ASP A 223 -22.68 -5.45 2.89
CA ASP A 223 -22.68 -4.56 4.04
C ASP A 223 -23.74 -5.05 5.04
N SER A 224 -23.63 -4.67 6.31
CA SER A 224 -24.61 -4.96 7.35
C SER A 224 -25.13 -3.67 7.98
N ALA A 225 -26.25 -3.73 8.70
CA ALA A 225 -26.84 -2.53 9.32
C ALA A 225 -25.89 -1.82 10.32
N ASP A 226 -24.93 -2.55 10.89
CA ASP A 226 -23.88 -2.02 11.77
C ASP A 226 -22.53 -1.86 11.06
N HIS A 227 -22.48 -2.10 9.74
CA HIS A 227 -21.32 -2.05 8.86
C HIS A 227 -20.15 -2.97 9.24
N LYS A 228 -20.39 -3.93 10.15
CA LYS A 228 -19.36 -4.80 10.74
C LYS A 228 -19.75 -6.27 10.78
N SER A 229 -20.97 -6.60 11.19
CA SER A 229 -21.42 -7.98 11.49
C SER A 229 -21.49 -8.94 10.29
N HIS A 230 -21.36 -8.47 9.05
CA HIS A 230 -21.22 -9.34 7.87
C HIS A 230 -19.80 -9.89 7.69
N MET A 231 -18.84 -9.39 8.48
CA MET A 231 -17.45 -9.83 8.53
C MET A 231 -17.05 -10.29 9.95
N SER A 232 -16.10 -11.23 10.01
CA SER A 232 -15.50 -11.69 11.26
C SER A 232 -14.00 -11.88 11.12
N TYR A 233 -13.29 -11.79 12.24
CA TYR A 233 -11.92 -12.26 12.35
C TYR A 233 -11.89 -13.79 12.43
N PRO A 234 -10.83 -14.45 11.95
CA PRO A 234 -10.63 -15.88 12.15
C PRO A 234 -10.48 -16.22 13.63
N VAL A 235 -10.88 -17.44 14.00
CA VAL A 235 -10.66 -18.02 15.33
C VAL A 235 -9.87 -19.30 15.14
N ASN A 236 -8.76 -19.45 15.86
CA ASN A 236 -7.88 -20.62 15.78
C ASN A 236 -7.45 -20.97 14.34
N GLY A 237 -7.11 -19.94 13.56
CA GLY A 237 -6.63 -20.10 12.18
C GLY A 237 -7.70 -20.50 11.17
N ALA A 238 -8.99 -20.34 11.48
CA ALA A 238 -10.09 -20.63 10.56
C ALA A 238 -11.22 -19.63 10.68
N CYS A 239 -12.01 -19.51 9.61
CA CYS A 239 -13.24 -18.75 9.66
C CYS A 239 -14.33 -19.48 10.47
N PRO A 240 -15.10 -18.77 11.31
CA PRO A 240 -16.17 -19.38 12.07
C PRO A 240 -17.30 -19.84 11.14
N PRO A 241 -18.15 -20.80 11.55
CA PRO A 241 -19.27 -21.27 10.74
C PRO A 241 -20.28 -20.18 10.34
N SER A 242 -20.39 -19.10 11.13
CA SER A 242 -21.21 -17.93 10.81
C SER A 242 -20.65 -17.10 9.65
N HIS A 243 -19.35 -17.23 9.35
CA HIS A 243 -18.64 -16.47 8.31
C HIS A 243 -17.79 -17.40 7.43
N PRO A 244 -18.39 -18.35 6.70
CA PRO A 244 -17.67 -19.50 6.16
C PRO A 244 -16.79 -19.17 4.95
N VAL A 245 -16.86 -17.95 4.40
CA VAL A 245 -16.13 -17.59 3.18
C VAL A 245 -14.84 -16.84 3.54
N PRO A 246 -13.66 -17.48 3.49
CA PRO A 246 -12.41 -16.76 3.68
C PRO A 246 -12.15 -15.83 2.48
N VAL A 247 -11.78 -14.58 2.76
CA VAL A 247 -11.35 -13.57 1.79
C VAL A 247 -9.96 -13.07 2.16
N PRO A 248 -9.21 -12.39 1.27
CA PRO A 248 -7.94 -11.78 1.65
C PRO A 248 -8.08 -10.87 2.88
N LYS A 249 -7.15 -10.97 3.83
CA LYS A 249 -7.03 -9.98 4.91
C LYS A 249 -6.48 -8.70 4.32
N LEU A 250 -7.24 -7.62 4.43
CA LEU A 250 -6.73 -6.28 4.16
C LEU A 250 -5.96 -5.79 5.40
N ARG A 251 -4.69 -5.46 5.24
CA ARG A 251 -3.87 -4.77 6.23
C ARG A 251 -3.51 -3.39 5.70
N GLN A 252 -3.97 -2.37 6.39
CA GLN A 252 -3.62 -0.99 6.11
C GLN A 252 -2.36 -0.62 6.91
N VAL A 253 -1.37 -0.07 6.22
CA VAL A 253 -0.15 0.49 6.82
C VAL A 253 0.03 1.93 6.35
N LEU A 254 -0.05 2.87 7.28
CA LEU A 254 0.13 4.30 7.00
C LEU A 254 1.34 4.82 7.78
N ARG A 255 2.19 5.62 7.11
CA ARG A 255 3.39 6.23 7.66
C ARG A 255 3.25 7.73 7.60
N TYR A 256 3.28 8.36 8.76
CA TYR A 256 3.15 9.80 8.93
C TYR A 256 4.52 10.42 9.17
N PRO A 257 4.88 11.52 8.48
CA PRO A 257 6.18 12.19 8.62
C PRO A 257 6.25 13.02 9.92
N VAL A 258 5.86 12.42 11.04
CA VAL A 258 5.91 12.99 12.39
C VAL A 258 6.66 12.07 13.33
N SER A 259 7.41 12.66 14.25
CA SER A 259 8.16 11.96 15.29
C SER A 259 8.25 12.85 16.54
N GLY A 260 8.89 12.35 17.59
CA GLY A 260 8.95 13.00 18.90
C GLY A 260 7.76 12.64 19.78
N ASN A 261 7.50 13.52 20.76
CA ASN A 261 6.40 13.36 21.71
C ASN A 261 5.04 13.52 21.02
N ALA A 262 4.12 12.60 21.29
CA ALA A 262 2.76 12.58 20.76
C ALA A 262 1.74 13.48 21.48
N THR A 263 2.15 14.34 22.43
CA THR A 263 1.25 15.18 23.26
C THR A 263 0.36 16.14 22.45
N GLY A 264 0.64 16.36 21.16
CA GLY A 264 -0.20 17.11 20.23
C GLY A 264 -0.91 16.28 19.16
N PHE A 265 -0.81 14.96 19.21
CA PHE A 265 -1.38 14.08 18.20
C PHE A 265 -2.82 13.72 18.56
N ARG A 266 -3.70 13.79 17.56
CA ARG A 266 -5.09 13.32 17.66
C ARG A 266 -5.58 12.86 16.29
N LEU A 267 -6.47 11.89 16.28
CA LEU A 267 -7.32 11.62 15.13
C LEU A 267 -8.51 12.58 15.11
N ALA A 268 -9.16 12.72 13.96
CA ALA A 268 -10.45 13.41 13.86
C ALA A 268 -11.52 12.77 14.77
N SER A 269 -11.38 11.46 15.05
CA SER A 269 -12.24 10.69 15.95
C SER A 269 -11.82 10.74 17.43
N GLY A 270 -10.70 11.37 17.78
CA GLY A 270 -10.19 11.45 19.15
C GLY A 270 -8.77 10.88 19.31
N PRO A 271 -8.43 10.27 20.47
CA PRO A 271 -7.11 9.67 20.69
C PRO A 271 -6.76 8.51 19.75
N GLY A 272 -5.52 8.03 19.73
CA GLY A 272 -5.03 7.05 18.77
C GLY A 272 -5.76 5.69 18.82
N TYR A 273 -6.34 5.33 19.97
CA TYR A 273 -7.16 4.12 20.13
C TYR A 273 -8.53 4.22 19.43
N THR A 274 -8.95 5.41 18.97
CA THR A 274 -10.16 5.58 18.16
C THR A 274 -9.95 5.29 16.68
N MET A 275 -8.74 4.88 16.29
CA MET A 275 -8.40 4.52 14.93
C MET A 275 -9.35 3.44 14.41
N HIS A 276 -9.87 3.72 13.23
CA HIS A 276 -10.65 2.82 12.40
C HIS A 276 -10.28 3.08 10.95
N GLY A 277 -10.64 2.12 10.11
CA GLY A 277 -10.42 2.20 8.69
C GLY A 277 -11.58 1.59 7.98
N ASP A 278 -11.86 2.19 6.84
CA ASP A 278 -13.02 1.90 6.04
C ASP A 278 -12.54 1.53 4.64
N PHE A 279 -13.18 0.51 4.07
CA PHE A 279 -12.84 -0.02 2.77
C PHE A 279 -14.11 -0.22 1.96
N PHE A 280 -14.14 0.35 0.76
CA PHE A 280 -15.19 0.12 -0.21
C PHE A 280 -14.59 -0.46 -1.49
N ASN A 281 -14.78 -1.78 -1.65
CA ASN A 281 -14.14 -2.55 -2.70
C ASN A 281 -14.69 -2.20 -4.09
N ALA A 282 -13.82 -1.74 -4.97
CA ALA A 282 -14.11 -1.54 -6.38
C ALA A 282 -13.01 -2.09 -7.29
N TRP A 283 -12.18 -3.03 -6.81
CA TRP A 283 -11.32 -3.81 -7.69
C TRP A 283 -12.16 -4.48 -8.79
N PRO A 284 -11.74 -4.42 -10.06
CA PRO A 284 -12.36 -5.21 -11.10
C PRO A 284 -12.34 -6.69 -10.73
N ALA A 285 -13.50 -7.33 -10.76
CA ALA A 285 -13.67 -8.70 -10.25
C ALA A 285 -12.68 -9.71 -10.86
N ALA A 286 -12.39 -9.59 -12.16
CA ALA A 286 -11.42 -10.44 -12.86
C ALA A 286 -9.99 -10.24 -12.35
N GLU A 287 -9.59 -9.01 -12.03
CA GLU A 287 -8.24 -8.71 -11.53
C GLU A 287 -8.08 -9.17 -10.07
N MET A 288 -9.08 -8.94 -9.22
CA MET A 288 -9.09 -9.49 -7.86
C MET A 288 -9.02 -11.02 -7.88
N GLN A 289 -9.79 -11.67 -8.75
CA GLN A 289 -9.72 -13.12 -8.95
C GLN A 289 -8.34 -13.59 -9.39
N ARG A 290 -7.72 -12.91 -10.37
CA ARG A 290 -6.38 -13.23 -10.85
C ARG A 290 -5.35 -13.16 -9.72
N ARG A 291 -5.35 -12.09 -8.93
CA ARG A 291 -4.41 -11.89 -7.81
C ARG A 291 -4.62 -12.89 -6.68
N VAL A 292 -5.88 -13.16 -6.33
CA VAL A 292 -6.18 -14.21 -5.33
C VAL A 292 -5.67 -15.57 -5.78
N THR A 293 -5.91 -15.96 -7.03
CA THR A 293 -5.43 -17.25 -7.56
C THR A 293 -3.90 -17.32 -7.63
N ASN A 294 -3.26 -16.30 -8.19
CA ASN A 294 -1.83 -16.36 -8.54
C ASN A 294 -0.91 -16.02 -7.37
N CYS A 295 -1.38 -15.27 -6.38
CA CYS A 295 -0.58 -14.79 -5.26
C CYS A 295 -1.02 -15.46 -3.96
N ILE A 296 -2.29 -15.30 -3.59
CA ILE A 296 -2.80 -15.76 -2.30
C ILE A 296 -2.92 -17.29 -2.25
N ASN A 297 -3.71 -17.90 -3.14
CA ASN A 297 -3.92 -19.36 -3.13
C ASN A 297 -2.63 -20.12 -3.50
N ALA A 298 -1.73 -19.50 -4.26
CA ALA A 298 -0.41 -20.04 -4.60
C ALA A 298 0.60 -19.96 -3.44
N ILE A 299 0.33 -19.13 -2.43
CA ILE A 299 1.22 -18.79 -1.31
C ILE A 299 2.52 -18.21 -1.86
N VAL A 300 2.39 -17.13 -2.63
CA VAL A 300 3.46 -16.44 -3.34
C VAL A 300 3.30 -14.94 -3.18
N LYS A 301 4.42 -14.28 -2.88
CA LYS A 301 4.44 -12.83 -2.78
C LYS A 301 4.36 -12.26 -4.19
N CYS A 302 3.45 -11.34 -4.41
CA CYS A 302 3.34 -10.61 -5.66
C CYS A 302 3.63 -9.13 -5.48
N GLY A 303 4.23 -8.53 -6.51
CA GLY A 303 4.39 -7.08 -6.62
C GLY A 303 3.07 -6.37 -6.93
N ALA A 304 3.15 -5.04 -7.08
CA ALA A 304 1.99 -4.21 -7.44
C ALA A 304 1.39 -4.59 -8.81
N ASP A 305 2.18 -5.13 -9.73
CA ASP A 305 1.72 -5.68 -11.02
C ASP A 305 0.92 -7.00 -10.87
N GLY A 306 0.92 -7.58 -9.66
CA GLY A 306 0.22 -8.82 -9.35
C GLY A 306 0.92 -10.04 -9.91
N ASN A 307 2.23 -9.97 -10.14
CA ASN A 307 3.06 -11.10 -10.55
C ASN A 307 4.02 -11.50 -9.42
N PRO A 308 4.41 -12.79 -9.35
CA PRO A 308 5.38 -13.28 -8.37
C PRO A 308 6.66 -12.45 -8.31
N SER A 309 7.08 -12.12 -7.08
CA SER A 309 8.29 -11.33 -6.77
C SER A 309 9.14 -11.99 -5.70
#